data_AF-A0A2D8EQG5-F1
#
_entry.id   AF-A0A2D8EQG5-F1
#
_cell.length_a   1.000
_cell.length_b   1.000
_cell.length_c   1.000
_cell.angle_alpha   90.00
_cell.angle_beta   90.00
_cell.angle_gamma   90.00
#
_symmetry.space_group_name_H-M   'P 1'
#
loop_
_entity.id
_entity.type
_entity.pdbx_description
1 polymer ?
#
loop_
_entity_poly.entity_id
_entity_poly.type
_entity_poly.pdbx_seq_one_letter_code
_entity_poly.pdbx_strand_id
1 'polypeptide(L)'
;MHWAVQTRHLELSSPDGIPDLTLTDTRGISMRKPRILNSLPFTRRKTSSALGGAGARGGAILAFSMEPQKQTNWCWAATSKSVDDYFLGSSTWTQCRIVNTTLSETSCCGPAGGDLACNQPWYLDRALKTVNAYRGMIGTDADIPTVKSEISKDCPLGVRIGWRGGGGHFVIVYGWSVTSDGTIMLSVDDPIHRSTTLPEAKFRTKYRSNGRWTHSYFVTNPSASGGAIQSADLRAFTLEEMAREGILEFPEALGG
;
A
#
# COMPACT_ATOMS: atom_id res chain seq x y z
N MET A 1 -39.06 -12.85 7.49
CA MET A 1 -39.23 -14.28 7.16
C MET A 1 -37.84 -14.85 6.94
N HIS A 2 -37.44 -15.80 7.78
CA HIS A 2 -36.15 -16.49 7.70
C HIS A 2 -36.11 -17.33 6.41
N TRP A 3 -35.04 -17.22 5.64
CA TRP A 3 -34.67 -18.24 4.67
C TRP A 3 -33.21 -18.60 4.89
N ALA A 4 -32.99 -19.81 5.39
CA ALA A 4 -31.69 -20.46 5.47
C ALA A 4 -31.29 -20.92 4.06
N VAL A 5 -30.13 -20.49 3.56
CA VAL A 5 -29.55 -21.05 2.34
C VAL A 5 -28.53 -22.09 2.77
N GLN A 6 -28.96 -23.35 2.67
CA GLN A 6 -28.16 -24.52 2.95
C GLN A 6 -27.10 -24.69 1.87
N THR A 7 -25.84 -24.78 2.29
CA THR A 7 -24.66 -25.08 1.48
C THR A 7 -24.88 -26.32 0.61
N ARG A 8 -24.76 -26.17 -0.71
CA ARG A 8 -24.54 -27.30 -1.61
C ARG A 8 -23.40 -26.99 -2.58
N HIS A 9 -22.49 -27.96 -2.65
CA HIS A 9 -21.32 -28.06 -3.51
C HIS A 9 -21.56 -27.56 -4.94
N LEU A 10 -20.66 -26.72 -5.44
CA LEU A 10 -20.43 -26.53 -6.87
C LEU A 10 -19.14 -27.28 -7.24
N GLU A 11 -19.28 -28.43 -7.89
CA GLU A 11 -18.14 -29.09 -8.55
C GLU A 11 -17.82 -28.35 -9.85
N LEU A 12 -16.56 -27.95 -10.02
CA LEU A 12 -16.03 -27.40 -11.27
C LEU A 12 -15.66 -28.54 -12.22
N SER A 13 -16.32 -28.64 -13.37
CA SER A 13 -15.75 -29.35 -14.51
C SER A 13 -16.13 -28.73 -15.86
N SER A 14 -15.17 -28.03 -16.50
CA SER A 14 -15.06 -27.87 -17.97
C SER A 14 -13.77 -27.12 -18.37
N PRO A 15 -13.27 -27.29 -19.62
CA PRO A 15 -11.83 -27.25 -19.93
C PRO A 15 -11.20 -25.87 -20.13
N ASP A 16 -11.96 -24.78 -20.15
CA ASP A 16 -11.45 -23.47 -20.61
C ASP A 16 -11.27 -22.40 -19.50
N GLY A 17 -11.30 -22.79 -18.23
CA GLY A 17 -10.80 -21.97 -17.12
C GLY A 17 -11.54 -20.65 -16.82
N ILE A 18 -12.67 -20.36 -17.47
CA ILE A 18 -13.58 -19.27 -17.10
C ILE A 18 -14.81 -19.88 -16.43
N PRO A 19 -15.16 -19.53 -15.17
CA PRO A 19 -16.44 -19.91 -14.60
C PRO A 19 -17.55 -19.16 -15.33
N ASP A 20 -18.35 -19.86 -16.15
CA ASP A 20 -19.60 -19.31 -16.67
C ASP A 20 -20.60 -19.22 -15.51
N LEU A 21 -20.77 -18.01 -14.97
CA LEU A 21 -21.76 -17.71 -13.94
C LEU A 21 -23.15 -17.71 -14.58
N THR A 22 -23.73 -18.90 -14.70
CA THR A 22 -25.16 -19.07 -14.96
C THR A 22 -25.86 -19.32 -13.62
N LEU A 23 -26.63 -18.34 -13.17
CA LEU A 23 -27.56 -18.46 -12.05
C LEU A 23 -28.93 -18.85 -12.60
N THR A 24 -29.39 -20.07 -12.30
CA THR A 24 -30.75 -20.53 -12.56
C THR A 24 -31.53 -20.60 -11.24
N ASP A 25 -32.70 -19.95 -11.18
CA ASP A 25 -33.70 -20.21 -10.13
C ASP A 25 -34.20 -21.67 -10.23
N THR A 26 -34.73 -22.20 -9.14
CA THR A 26 -35.46 -23.48 -9.00
C THR A 26 -36.59 -23.71 -10.02
N ARG A 27 -36.92 -22.72 -10.85
CA ARG A 27 -37.90 -22.78 -11.95
C ARG A 27 -37.29 -22.74 -13.36
N GLY A 28 -35.96 -22.75 -13.50
CA GLY A 28 -35.27 -22.88 -14.81
C GLY A 28 -35.32 -21.64 -15.71
N ILE A 29 -35.59 -20.45 -15.16
CA ILE A 29 -35.61 -19.19 -15.94
C ILE A 29 -34.21 -18.55 -15.92
N SER A 30 -33.69 -18.23 -17.11
CA SER A 30 -32.41 -17.54 -17.30
C SER A 30 -32.51 -16.08 -16.84
N MET A 31 -31.68 -15.68 -15.87
CA MET A 31 -31.54 -14.28 -15.44
C MET A 31 -30.40 -13.58 -16.21
N ARG A 32 -30.54 -12.27 -16.48
CA ARG A 32 -29.46 -11.48 -17.11
C ARG A 32 -28.24 -11.42 -16.19
N LYS A 33 -27.04 -11.54 -16.78
CA LYS A 33 -25.76 -11.43 -16.06
C LYS A 33 -25.71 -10.12 -15.26
N PRO A 34 -25.35 -10.16 -13.96
CA PRO A 34 -25.20 -8.94 -13.17
C PRO A 34 -24.12 -8.04 -13.79
N ARG A 35 -24.38 -6.74 -13.83
CA ARG A 35 -23.47 -5.73 -14.38
C ARG A 35 -22.57 -5.26 -13.25
N ILE A 36 -21.25 -5.36 -13.44
CA ILE A 36 -20.29 -4.65 -12.58
C ILE A 36 -20.44 -3.17 -12.89
N LEU A 37 -20.88 -2.38 -11.90
CA LEU A 37 -20.88 -0.92 -12.01
C LEU A 37 -19.45 -0.43 -11.81
N ASN A 38 -18.96 0.45 -12.69
CA ASN A 38 -17.70 1.17 -12.49
C ASN A 38 -17.83 2.02 -11.21
N SER A 39 -17.43 1.47 -10.07
CA SER A 39 -17.57 2.10 -8.77
C SER A 39 -16.34 2.92 -8.41
N LEU A 40 -16.61 4.11 -7.91
CA LEU A 40 -15.73 5.08 -7.25
C LEU A 40 -14.65 4.41 -6.36
N PRO A 41 -13.47 5.04 -6.18
CA PRO A 41 -12.41 4.48 -5.34
C PRO A 41 -12.91 4.32 -3.90
N PHE A 42 -13.17 3.07 -3.50
CA PHE A 42 -13.53 2.71 -2.14
C PHE A 42 -12.24 2.62 -1.31
N THR A 43 -11.96 3.66 -0.52
CA THR A 43 -10.94 3.59 0.53
C THR A 43 -11.56 2.93 1.76
N ARG A 44 -11.05 1.75 2.13
CA ARG A 44 -11.31 1.16 3.45
C ARG A 44 -10.87 2.18 4.50
N ARG A 45 -11.81 2.78 5.24
CA ARG A 45 -11.45 3.60 6.42
C ARG A 45 -10.75 2.70 7.42
N LYS A 46 -9.42 2.76 7.46
CA LYS A 46 -8.68 2.39 8.67
C LYS A 46 -9.02 3.44 9.72
N THR A 47 -9.71 3.03 10.77
CA THR A 47 -9.97 3.88 11.93
C THR A 47 -8.63 4.35 12.50
N SER A 48 -8.34 5.65 12.38
CA SER A 48 -7.20 6.27 13.03
C SER A 48 -7.36 6.09 14.55
N SER A 49 -6.49 5.29 15.17
CA SER A 49 -6.44 5.18 16.61
C SER A 49 -5.73 6.40 17.17
N ALA A 50 -6.49 7.31 17.77
CA ALA A 50 -5.94 8.39 18.58
C ALA A 50 -5.47 7.80 19.93
N LEU A 51 -4.25 7.29 20.00
CA LEU A 51 -3.61 7.00 21.27
C LEU A 51 -3.15 8.33 21.89
N GLY A 52 -3.98 8.84 22.81
CA GLY A 52 -3.71 10.00 23.62
C GLY A 52 -2.59 9.74 24.62
N GLY A 53 -1.42 10.35 24.39
CA GLY A 53 -0.42 10.65 25.40
C GLY A 53 -0.49 12.13 25.76
N ALA A 54 -0.60 12.44 27.06
CA ALA A 54 -0.62 13.81 27.56
C ALA A 54 0.65 14.56 27.12
N GLY A 55 0.51 15.50 26.19
CA GLY A 55 1.62 16.36 25.72
C GLY A 55 1.58 16.79 24.26
N ALA A 56 0.75 16.18 23.41
CA ALA A 56 0.63 16.59 22.01
C ALA A 56 -0.53 17.57 21.79
N ARG A 57 -0.26 18.77 21.28
CA ARG A 57 -1.29 19.76 20.88
C ARG A 57 -2.03 19.39 19.59
N GLY A 58 -1.60 18.33 18.93
CA GLY A 58 -2.17 17.79 17.70
C GLY A 58 -1.19 16.82 17.05
N GLY A 59 -1.71 15.86 16.28
CA GLY A 59 -0.90 14.89 15.56
C GLY A 59 -1.75 13.87 14.81
N ALA A 60 -1.11 13.16 13.90
CA ALA A 60 -1.68 12.02 13.21
C ALA A 60 -0.58 10.99 12.95
N ILE A 61 -0.91 9.72 13.08
CA ILE A 61 0.00 8.61 12.86
C ILE A 61 -0.74 7.51 12.10
N LEU A 62 -0.13 7.01 11.04
CA LEU A 62 -0.64 5.90 10.25
C LEU A 62 -0.22 4.58 10.89
N ALA A 63 -1.03 3.54 10.72
CA ALA A 63 -0.66 2.17 11.09
C ALA A 63 0.30 1.56 10.04
N PHE A 64 1.40 2.27 9.78
CA PHE A 64 2.45 1.86 8.84
C PHE A 64 3.52 1.07 9.57
N SER A 65 4.05 0.03 8.92
CA SER A 65 5.18 -0.74 9.43
C SER A 65 6.15 -1.04 8.29
N MET A 66 7.42 -0.69 8.50
CA MET A 66 8.49 -0.96 7.56
C MET A 66 9.04 -2.38 7.74
N GLU A 67 9.18 -3.12 6.65
CA GLU A 67 9.99 -4.33 6.64
C GLU A 67 11.49 -4.00 6.70
N PRO A 68 12.28 -4.76 7.48
CA PRO A 68 13.74 -4.69 7.38
C PRO A 68 14.21 -5.03 5.97
N GLN A 69 15.21 -4.30 5.45
CA GLN A 69 15.79 -4.64 4.16
C GLN A 69 16.53 -5.98 4.23
N LYS A 70 16.30 -6.85 3.24
CA LYS A 70 16.90 -8.20 3.21
C LYS A 70 18.33 -8.24 2.71
N GLN A 71 18.79 -7.19 2.03
CA GLN A 71 20.16 -7.04 1.53
C GLN A 71 20.65 -5.61 1.73
N THR A 72 21.96 -5.39 1.64
CA THR A 72 22.59 -4.12 2.02
C THR A 72 22.18 -2.93 1.15
N ASN A 73 21.78 -3.13 -0.11
CA ASN A 73 21.36 -2.07 -1.02
C ASN A 73 19.84 -2.07 -1.31
N TRP A 74 19.04 -2.81 -0.56
CA TRP A 74 17.61 -3.03 -0.85
C TRP A 74 16.64 -2.11 -0.09
N CYS A 75 17.10 -0.96 0.41
CA CYS A 75 16.22 0.01 1.08
C CYS A 75 15.03 0.43 0.19
N TRP A 76 15.24 0.54 -1.13
CA TRP A 76 14.20 0.85 -2.12
C TRP A 76 13.15 -0.27 -2.26
N ALA A 77 13.58 -1.53 -2.23
CA ALA A 77 12.70 -2.70 -2.33
C ALA A 77 11.90 -2.90 -1.02
N ALA A 78 12.55 -2.74 0.13
CA ALA A 78 11.90 -2.79 1.44
C ALA A 78 10.85 -1.70 1.59
N THR A 79 11.19 -0.46 1.19
CA THR A 79 10.26 0.68 1.24
C THR A 79 9.05 0.46 0.34
N SER A 80 9.27 0.08 -0.92
CA SER A 80 8.16 -0.13 -1.88
C SER A 80 7.26 -1.29 -1.47
N LYS A 81 7.81 -2.42 -1.00
CA LYS A 81 6.98 -3.50 -0.43
C LYS A 81 6.15 -2.98 0.73
N SER A 82 6.76 -2.29 1.68
CA SER A 82 6.08 -1.84 2.90
C SER A 82 4.93 -0.87 2.58
N VAL A 83 5.07 -0.05 1.53
CA VAL A 83 3.99 0.81 1.01
C VAL A 83 2.85 -0.02 0.42
N ASP A 84 3.16 -1.01 -0.43
CA ASP A 84 2.16 -1.89 -1.02
C ASP A 84 1.36 -2.65 0.06
N ASP A 85 2.08 -3.23 1.03
CA ASP A 85 1.50 -3.93 2.18
C ASP A 85 0.70 -3.03 3.10
N TYR A 86 1.13 -1.77 3.27
CA TYR A 86 0.35 -0.79 4.02
C TYR A 86 -1.05 -0.59 3.42
N PHE A 87 -1.16 -0.45 2.10
CA PHE A 87 -2.45 -0.24 1.46
C PHE A 87 -3.30 -1.51 1.37
N LEU A 88 -2.69 -2.64 1.01
CA LEU A 88 -3.42 -3.86 0.70
C LEU A 88 -3.59 -4.79 1.92
N GLY A 89 -2.64 -4.80 2.86
CA GLY A 89 -2.60 -5.71 4.01
C GLY A 89 -2.33 -7.19 3.66
N SER A 90 -2.38 -7.54 2.37
CA SER A 90 -2.14 -8.88 1.83
C SER A 90 -1.23 -8.81 0.60
N SER A 91 -0.17 -8.02 0.68
CA SER A 91 0.78 -7.86 -0.43
C SER A 91 1.35 -9.22 -0.87
N THR A 92 1.28 -9.49 -2.18
CA THR A 92 1.98 -10.65 -2.79
C THR A 92 3.40 -10.28 -3.26
N TRP A 93 3.80 -9.03 -3.08
CA TRP A 93 5.16 -8.59 -3.36
C TRP A 93 6.09 -9.01 -2.24
N THR A 94 7.26 -9.51 -2.64
CA THR A 94 8.39 -9.69 -1.75
C THR A 94 9.53 -8.79 -2.23
N GLN A 95 10.45 -8.41 -1.34
CA GLN A 95 11.59 -7.59 -1.74
C GLN A 95 12.37 -8.19 -2.92
N CYS A 96 12.59 -9.51 -2.95
CA CYS A 96 13.30 -10.14 -4.06
C CYS A 96 12.49 -10.15 -5.37
N ARG A 97 11.15 -10.28 -5.30
CA ARG A 97 10.28 -10.17 -6.49
C ARG A 97 10.30 -8.75 -7.06
N ILE A 98 10.27 -7.74 -6.18
CA ILE A 98 10.44 -6.34 -6.59
C ILE A 98 11.80 -6.13 -7.25
N VAL A 99 12.87 -6.69 -6.68
CA VAL A 99 14.22 -6.57 -7.23
C VAL A 99 14.31 -7.20 -8.61
N ASN A 100 13.87 -8.46 -8.74
CA ASN A 100 13.79 -9.17 -10.02
C ASN A 100 13.05 -8.35 -11.08
N THR A 101 11.82 -7.92 -10.77
CA THR A 101 11.01 -7.16 -11.74
C THR A 101 11.62 -5.80 -12.07
N THR A 102 12.14 -5.09 -11.08
CA THR A 102 12.64 -3.71 -11.28
C THR A 102 13.97 -3.68 -12.04
N LEU A 103 14.82 -4.69 -11.85
CA LEU A 103 16.14 -4.79 -12.48
C LEU A 103 16.15 -5.68 -13.72
N SER A 104 15.02 -6.30 -14.08
CA SER A 104 14.93 -7.34 -15.12
C SER A 104 15.80 -8.56 -14.84
N GLU A 105 15.88 -8.94 -13.57
CA GLU A 105 16.56 -10.15 -13.08
C GLU A 105 15.56 -11.26 -12.76
N THR A 106 16.02 -12.51 -12.64
CA THR A 106 15.14 -13.67 -12.35
C THR A 106 15.51 -14.45 -11.09
N SER A 107 16.73 -14.32 -10.58
CA SER A 107 17.27 -15.20 -9.54
C SER A 107 17.57 -14.53 -8.21
N CYS A 108 17.15 -13.28 -7.98
CA CYS A 108 17.54 -12.53 -6.77
C CYS A 108 16.87 -13.00 -5.46
N CYS A 109 16.14 -14.11 -5.44
CA CYS A 109 15.54 -14.63 -4.22
C CYS A 109 16.50 -15.58 -3.48
N GLY A 110 16.47 -15.56 -2.14
CA GLY A 110 17.34 -16.38 -1.31
C GLY A 110 18.79 -15.86 -1.28
N PRO A 111 19.80 -16.74 -1.21
CA PRO A 111 21.21 -16.35 -1.11
C PRO A 111 21.70 -15.48 -2.29
N ALA A 112 21.20 -15.75 -3.49
CA ALA A 112 21.52 -15.00 -4.71
C ALA A 112 21.09 -13.52 -4.65
N GLY A 113 20.24 -13.13 -3.70
CA GLY A 113 19.94 -11.73 -3.44
C GLY A 113 21.17 -10.89 -3.08
N GLY A 114 22.24 -11.52 -2.59
CA GLY A 114 23.51 -10.86 -2.27
C GLY A 114 24.43 -10.63 -3.48
N ASP A 115 24.13 -11.24 -4.63
CA ASP A 115 24.96 -11.16 -5.84
C ASP A 115 24.97 -9.73 -6.42
N LEU A 116 26.05 -9.36 -7.11
CA LEU A 116 26.24 -8.00 -7.62
C LEU A 116 25.12 -7.52 -8.55
N ALA A 117 24.54 -8.43 -9.34
CA ALA A 117 23.40 -8.12 -10.21
C ALA A 117 22.13 -7.75 -9.42
N CYS A 118 21.97 -8.34 -8.23
CA CYS A 118 20.78 -8.21 -7.39
C CYS A 118 20.93 -7.13 -6.32
N ASN A 119 22.09 -7.06 -5.65
CA ASN A 119 22.34 -6.21 -4.50
C ASN A 119 22.94 -4.86 -4.91
N GLN A 120 22.19 -4.09 -5.70
CA GLN A 120 22.61 -2.78 -6.19
C GLN A 120 21.74 -1.63 -5.66
N PRO A 121 22.32 -0.43 -5.45
CA PRO A 121 21.55 0.77 -5.17
C PRO A 121 20.60 1.08 -6.33
N TRP A 122 19.40 1.57 -6.03
CA TRP A 122 18.41 1.87 -7.07
C TRP A 122 17.48 3.03 -6.70
N TYR A 123 16.56 3.35 -7.60
CA TYR A 123 15.62 4.45 -7.48
C TYR A 123 14.29 4.00 -6.88
N LEU A 124 13.80 4.75 -5.89
CA LEU A 124 12.52 4.45 -5.23
C LEU A 124 11.31 4.69 -6.14
N ASP A 125 11.34 5.69 -7.04
CA ASP A 125 10.23 5.92 -7.96
C ASP A 125 10.00 4.71 -8.89
N ARG A 126 11.08 4.09 -9.38
CA ARG A 126 11.02 2.87 -10.21
C ARG A 126 10.45 1.69 -9.42
N ALA A 127 10.90 1.51 -8.18
CA ALA A 127 10.41 0.46 -7.30
C ALA A 127 8.92 0.64 -6.93
N LEU A 128 8.49 1.87 -6.65
CA LEU A 128 7.10 2.20 -6.39
C LEU A 128 6.22 2.00 -7.64
N LYS A 129 6.74 2.26 -8.85
CA LYS A 129 6.04 1.94 -10.10
C LYS A 129 5.87 0.42 -10.27
N THR A 130 6.88 -0.39 -9.93
CA THR A 130 6.79 -1.85 -9.97
C THR A 130 5.61 -2.39 -9.16
N VAL A 131 5.36 -1.79 -7.99
CA VAL A 131 4.23 -2.16 -7.12
C VAL A 131 2.98 -1.31 -7.32
N ASN A 132 2.91 -0.53 -8.41
CA ASN A 132 1.79 0.37 -8.73
C ASN A 132 1.45 1.42 -7.65
N ALA A 133 2.36 1.71 -6.72
CA ALA A 133 2.13 2.65 -5.61
C ALA A 133 2.70 4.06 -5.86
N TYR A 134 3.31 4.33 -7.02
CA TYR A 134 3.92 5.63 -7.32
C TYR A 134 2.90 6.67 -7.78
N ARG A 135 2.83 7.81 -7.09
CA ARG A 135 2.01 8.96 -7.50
C ARG A 135 2.83 10.14 -8.01
N GLY A 136 4.05 10.34 -7.50
CA GLY A 136 4.90 11.45 -7.92
C GLY A 136 6.15 11.62 -7.05
N MET A 137 7.02 12.53 -7.44
CA MET A 137 8.23 12.88 -6.69
C MET A 137 8.53 14.37 -6.85
N ILE A 138 9.06 14.98 -5.79
CA ILE A 138 9.74 16.28 -5.86
C ILE A 138 11.21 16.12 -5.45
N GLY A 139 12.09 16.86 -6.11
CA GLY A 139 13.54 16.88 -5.88
C GLY A 139 13.98 17.70 -4.66
N THR A 140 13.10 17.84 -3.68
CA THR A 140 13.31 18.61 -2.45
C THR A 140 12.63 17.91 -1.28
N ASP A 141 12.86 18.43 -0.09
CA ASP A 141 12.08 18.11 1.10
C ASP A 141 10.68 18.72 1.03
N ALA A 142 9.65 17.92 1.33
CA ALA A 142 8.28 18.41 1.43
C ALA A 142 8.12 19.33 2.66
N ASP A 143 7.33 20.39 2.55
CA ASP A 143 7.02 21.24 3.69
C ASP A 143 6.04 20.54 4.66
N ILE A 144 5.93 21.07 5.89
CA ILE A 144 5.04 20.50 6.91
C ILE A 144 3.58 20.43 6.44
N PRO A 145 2.99 21.48 5.84
CA PRO A 145 1.64 21.39 5.29
C PRO A 145 1.45 20.22 4.33
N THR A 146 2.40 19.97 3.43
CA THR A 146 2.38 18.81 2.53
C THR A 146 2.42 17.50 3.30
N VAL A 147 3.34 17.33 4.27
CA VAL A 147 3.40 16.12 5.10
C VAL A 147 2.05 15.88 5.80
N LYS A 148 1.49 16.90 6.44
CA LYS A 148 0.20 16.79 7.14
C LYS A 148 -0.94 16.42 6.19
N SER A 149 -0.96 17.00 4.99
CA SER A 149 -1.95 16.75 3.94
C SER A 149 -1.87 15.33 3.37
N GLU A 150 -0.67 14.75 3.27
CA GLU A 150 -0.50 13.36 2.85
C GLU A 150 -0.96 12.39 3.94
N ILE A 151 -0.53 12.62 5.18
CA ILE A 151 -0.94 11.79 6.32
C ILE A 151 -2.46 11.85 6.54
N SER A 152 -3.12 13.00 6.34
CA SER A 152 -4.59 13.08 6.47
C SER A 152 -5.35 12.34 5.37
N LYS A 153 -4.70 12.03 4.24
CA LYS A 153 -5.24 11.22 3.14
C LYS A 153 -4.92 9.72 3.29
N ASP A 154 -4.40 9.31 4.44
CA ASP A 154 -3.92 7.95 4.68
C ASP A 154 -2.74 7.57 3.76
N CYS A 155 -1.94 8.55 3.33
CA CYS A 155 -0.80 8.34 2.45
C CYS A 155 0.51 8.60 3.19
N PRO A 156 1.34 7.56 3.47
CA PRO A 156 2.68 7.77 4.00
C PRO A 156 3.57 8.46 2.96
N LEU A 157 4.57 9.22 3.40
CA LEU A 157 5.46 9.95 2.50
C LEU A 157 6.82 9.26 2.42
N GLY A 158 7.21 8.82 1.22
CA GLY A 158 8.57 8.33 0.97
C GLY A 158 9.58 9.46 0.98
N VAL A 159 10.75 9.20 1.55
CA VAL A 159 11.81 10.21 1.71
C VAL A 159 13.15 9.62 1.29
N ARG A 160 13.91 10.36 0.47
CA ARG A 160 15.32 10.07 0.24
C ARG A 160 16.18 10.89 1.19
N ILE A 161 16.91 10.20 2.05
CA ILE A 161 18.04 10.76 2.78
C ILE A 161 19.28 10.69 1.88
N GLY A 162 19.98 11.81 1.73
CA GLY A 162 21.25 11.90 0.99
C GLY A 162 22.39 12.39 1.87
N TRP A 163 23.60 11.88 1.61
CA TRP A 163 24.83 12.27 2.30
C TRP A 163 25.80 12.94 1.33
N ARG A 164 26.60 13.89 1.83
CA ARG A 164 27.61 14.61 1.02
C ARG A 164 28.69 13.69 0.45
N GLY A 165 28.99 12.57 1.12
CA GLY A 165 29.93 11.54 0.65
C GLY A 165 29.36 10.58 -0.40
N GLY A 166 28.15 10.84 -0.90
CA GLY A 166 27.44 9.94 -1.81
C GLY A 166 26.48 9.00 -1.08
N GLY A 167 25.79 8.17 -1.85
CA GLY A 167 24.77 7.26 -1.36
C GLY A 167 23.40 7.91 -1.11
N GLY A 168 22.43 7.06 -0.80
CA GLY A 168 21.08 7.45 -0.46
C GLY A 168 20.40 6.35 0.32
N HIS A 169 19.44 6.73 1.15
CA HIS A 169 18.64 5.82 1.94
C HIS A 169 17.18 6.22 1.86
N PHE A 170 16.30 5.23 1.75
CA PHE A 170 14.87 5.46 1.68
C PHE A 170 14.22 5.12 3.01
N VAL A 171 13.42 6.06 3.51
CA VAL A 171 12.64 5.94 4.74
C VAL A 171 11.22 6.43 4.47
N ILE A 172 10.30 6.14 5.38
CA ILE A 172 8.91 6.58 5.29
C ILE A 172 8.59 7.49 6.46
N VAL A 173 8.06 8.68 6.18
CA VAL A 173 7.37 9.50 7.17
C VAL A 173 5.92 9.04 7.20
N TYR A 174 5.45 8.56 8.35
CA TYR A 174 4.11 8.01 8.53
C TYR A 174 3.29 8.71 9.62
N GLY A 175 3.84 9.77 10.21
CA GLY A 175 3.12 10.54 11.20
C GLY A 175 3.81 11.84 11.54
N TRP A 176 3.07 12.71 12.22
CA TRP A 176 3.55 13.96 12.77
C TRP A 176 2.86 14.22 14.11
N SER A 177 3.53 14.94 15.00
CA SER A 177 2.93 15.46 16.23
C SER A 177 3.54 16.81 16.60
N VAL A 178 2.86 17.55 17.48
CA VAL A 178 3.34 18.83 18.02
C VAL A 178 3.41 18.69 19.53
N THR A 179 4.61 18.81 20.09
CA THR A 179 4.84 18.80 21.54
C THR A 179 4.25 20.03 22.22
N SER A 180 4.19 20.03 23.55
CA SER A 180 3.62 21.11 24.35
C SER A 180 4.33 22.46 24.15
N ASP A 181 5.63 22.43 23.84
CA ASP A 181 6.47 23.60 23.51
C ASP A 181 6.34 24.07 22.05
N GLY A 182 5.51 23.40 21.24
CA GLY A 182 5.30 23.74 19.83
C GLY A 182 6.27 23.09 18.84
N THR A 183 7.21 22.25 19.30
CA THR A 183 8.13 21.54 18.40
C THR A 183 7.36 20.51 17.53
N ILE A 184 7.61 20.56 16.22
CA ILE A 184 7.05 19.58 15.29
C ILE A 184 7.95 18.35 15.27
N MET A 185 7.34 17.19 15.54
CA MET A 185 7.99 15.88 15.49
C MET A 185 7.48 15.12 14.26
N LEU A 186 8.36 14.35 13.62
CA LEU A 186 8.01 13.41 12.56
C LEU A 186 8.23 11.98 13.05
N SER A 187 7.27 11.10 12.79
CA SER A 187 7.40 9.65 12.96
C SER A 187 7.90 9.05 11.65
N VAL A 188 9.07 8.43 11.71
CA VAL A 188 9.82 7.93 10.57
C VAL A 188 10.11 6.45 10.76
N ASP A 189 9.84 5.62 9.76
CA ASP A 189 10.21 4.21 9.76
C ASP A 189 11.30 3.94 8.72
N ASP A 190 12.30 3.15 9.12
CA ASP A 190 13.56 2.97 8.42
C ASP A 190 13.87 1.46 8.28
N PRO A 191 14.12 0.94 7.06
CA PRO A 191 14.33 -0.48 6.83
C PRO A 191 15.65 -1.04 7.40
N ILE A 192 16.54 -0.18 7.92
CA ILE A 192 17.76 -0.54 8.64
C ILE A 192 17.59 -0.26 10.14
N HIS A 193 17.09 0.93 10.50
CA HIS A 193 17.16 1.44 11.87
C HIS A 193 15.84 1.38 12.65
N ARG A 194 14.78 0.85 12.04
CA ARG A 194 13.41 0.81 12.59
C ARG A 194 12.82 2.21 12.84
N SER A 195 11.61 2.21 13.39
CA SER A 195 10.86 3.42 13.72
C SER A 195 11.57 4.34 14.72
N THR A 196 11.52 5.64 14.45
CA THR A 196 11.99 6.70 15.33
C THR A 196 11.09 7.93 15.20
N THR A 197 10.89 8.66 16.30
CA THR A 197 10.24 9.98 16.29
C THR A 197 11.26 11.03 16.67
N LEU A 198 11.41 12.06 15.83
CA LEU A 198 12.44 13.08 15.99
C LEU A 198 11.95 14.46 15.53
N PRO A 199 12.57 15.57 16.02
CA PRO A 199 12.21 16.90 15.58
C PRO A 199 12.36 17.05 14.07
N GLU A 200 11.38 17.66 13.41
CA GLU A 200 11.39 17.83 11.96
C GLU A 200 12.63 18.60 11.48
N ALA A 201 13.02 19.67 12.17
CA ALA A 201 14.19 20.46 11.80
C ALA A 201 15.48 19.61 11.82
N LYS A 202 15.55 18.65 12.75
CA LYS A 202 16.65 17.68 12.81
C LYS A 202 16.54 16.65 11.69
N PHE A 203 15.35 16.14 11.39
CA PHE A 203 15.13 15.19 10.29
C PHE A 203 15.57 15.76 8.94
N ARG A 204 15.26 17.04 8.65
CA ARG A 204 15.62 17.69 7.39
C ARG A 204 17.13 17.73 7.12
N THR A 205 17.94 17.91 8.16
CA THR A 205 19.36 18.29 7.99
C THR A 205 20.38 17.39 8.70
N LYS A 206 19.96 16.59 9.68
CA LYS A 206 20.81 15.81 10.58
C LYS A 206 20.24 14.43 10.87
N TYR A 207 19.69 13.77 9.84
CA TYR A 207 19.26 12.39 9.97
C TYR A 207 20.48 11.47 10.11
N ARG A 208 20.56 10.71 11.21
CA ARG A 208 21.61 9.74 11.52
C ARG A 208 23.01 10.25 11.12
N SER A 209 23.48 11.28 11.84
CA SER A 209 24.65 12.11 11.53
C SER A 209 24.30 13.30 10.62
N ASN A 210 24.82 13.35 9.41
CA ASN A 210 24.72 14.49 8.47
C ASN A 210 23.86 14.17 7.24
N GLY A 211 22.96 13.17 7.35
CA GLY A 211 22.00 12.85 6.31
C GLY A 211 20.94 13.96 6.18
N ARG A 212 20.61 14.33 4.94
CA ARG A 212 19.64 15.39 4.63
C ARG A 212 18.45 14.80 3.88
N TRP A 213 17.26 15.30 4.18
CA TRP A 213 16.09 15.06 3.32
C TRP A 213 16.32 15.76 1.98
N THR A 214 16.43 14.98 0.91
CA THR A 214 16.73 15.51 -0.43
C THR A 214 15.59 15.37 -1.41
N HIS A 215 14.71 14.37 -1.24
CA HIS A 215 13.59 14.13 -2.15
C HIS A 215 12.38 13.61 -1.37
N SER A 216 11.19 13.89 -1.87
CA SER A 216 9.92 13.37 -1.38
C SER A 216 9.20 12.58 -2.45
N TYR A 217 8.67 11.42 -2.08
CA TYR A 217 7.97 10.48 -2.94
C TYR A 217 6.53 10.35 -2.45
N PHE A 218 5.62 10.73 -3.31
CA PHE A 218 4.20 10.64 -3.08
C PHE A 218 3.73 9.26 -3.52
N VAL A 219 3.02 8.59 -2.61
CA VAL A 219 2.47 7.26 -2.86
C VAL A 219 0.96 7.32 -3.07
N THR A 220 0.41 6.23 -3.56
CA THR A 220 -1.03 6.01 -3.67
C THR A 220 -1.35 4.54 -3.42
N ASN A 221 -2.62 4.25 -3.16
CA ASN A 221 -3.11 2.88 -3.08
C ASN A 221 -2.92 2.19 -4.44
N PRO A 222 -2.19 1.06 -4.52
CA PRO A 222 -1.97 0.32 -5.77
C PRO A 222 -3.25 0.02 -6.57
N SER A 223 -4.38 -0.21 -5.88
CA SER A 223 -5.68 -0.47 -6.51
C SER A 223 -6.34 0.78 -7.11
N ALA A 224 -5.92 1.99 -6.71
CA ALA A 224 -6.44 3.25 -7.24
C ALA A 224 -5.70 3.71 -8.52
N SER A 225 -4.56 3.11 -8.83
CA SER A 225 -3.65 3.51 -9.92
C SER A 225 -4.11 3.10 -11.32
N GLY A 226 -5.30 2.52 -11.49
CA GLY A 226 -5.90 2.25 -12.80
C GLY A 226 -5.50 0.93 -13.47
N GLY A 227 -4.96 -0.04 -12.73
CA GLY A 227 -4.87 -1.44 -13.18
C GLY A 227 -6.10 -2.21 -12.71
N ALA A 228 -6.81 -2.87 -13.61
CA ALA A 228 -7.96 -3.72 -13.29
C ALA A 228 -7.65 -4.64 -12.09
N ILE A 229 -8.53 -4.62 -11.08
CA ILE A 229 -8.53 -5.59 -10.00
C ILE A 229 -8.42 -7.00 -10.60
N GLN A 230 -7.37 -7.75 -10.24
CA GLN A 230 -7.26 -9.14 -10.69
C GLN A 230 -8.35 -9.96 -10.00
N SER A 231 -8.94 -10.92 -10.71
CA SER A 231 -10.05 -11.76 -10.20
C SER A 231 -9.74 -12.51 -8.91
N ALA A 232 -8.47 -12.61 -8.53
CA ALA A 232 -8.02 -13.17 -7.26
C ALA A 232 -8.39 -12.30 -6.04
N ASP A 233 -8.43 -10.96 -6.17
CA ASP A 233 -8.80 -10.05 -5.08
C ASP A 233 -10.31 -10.06 -4.79
N LEU A 234 -11.13 -10.43 -5.78
CA LEU A 234 -12.58 -10.57 -5.61
C LEU A 234 -12.97 -11.85 -4.85
N ARG A 235 -12.08 -12.85 -4.76
CA ARG A 235 -12.35 -14.12 -4.04
C ARG A 235 -12.31 -13.98 -2.52
N ALA A 236 -11.87 -12.82 -2.01
CA ALA A 236 -11.79 -12.55 -0.58
C ALA A 236 -13.11 -12.07 0.03
N PHE A 237 -14.13 -11.78 -0.78
CA PHE A 237 -15.45 -11.33 -0.33
C PHE A 237 -16.52 -12.36 -0.70
N THR A 238 -17.37 -12.70 0.25
CA THR A 238 -18.59 -13.47 -0.01
C THR A 238 -19.57 -12.63 -0.85
N LEU A 239 -20.43 -13.29 -1.63
CA LEU A 239 -21.44 -12.59 -2.46
C LEU A 239 -22.38 -11.70 -1.62
N GLU A 240 -22.64 -12.07 -0.37
CA GLU A 240 -23.41 -11.26 0.59
C GLU A 240 -22.66 -9.98 1.01
N GLU A 241 -21.34 -10.04 1.17
CA GLU A 241 -20.52 -8.86 1.45
C GLU A 241 -20.45 -7.94 0.23
N MET A 242 -20.35 -8.48 -0.99
CA MET A 242 -20.36 -7.68 -2.22
C MET A 242 -21.69 -6.95 -2.44
N ALA A 243 -22.81 -7.58 -2.08
CA ALA A 243 -24.14 -6.97 -2.13
C ALA A 243 -24.33 -5.89 -1.06
N ARG A 244 -23.83 -6.13 0.16
CA ARG A 244 -23.94 -5.17 1.28
C ARG A 244 -23.12 -3.90 1.07
N GLU A 245 -21.98 -4.02 0.38
CA GLU A 245 -21.07 -2.91 0.09
C GLU A 245 -21.38 -2.21 -1.25
N GLY A 246 -22.51 -2.53 -1.91
CA GLY A 246 -22.99 -1.85 -3.12
C GLY A 246 -22.17 -2.13 -4.39
N ILE A 247 -21.41 -3.23 -4.41
CA ILE A 247 -20.53 -3.62 -5.53
C ILE A 247 -21.35 -4.31 -6.65
N LEU A 248 -22.48 -4.92 -6.28
CA LEU A 248 -23.42 -5.56 -7.19
C LEU A 248 -24.82 -4.99 -6.95
N GLU A 249 -25.45 -4.43 -7.99
CA GLU A 249 -26.90 -4.19 -7.98
C GLU A 249 -27.62 -5.41 -8.54
N PHE A 250 -28.56 -5.96 -7.77
CA PHE A 250 -29.55 -6.90 -8.30
C PHE A 250 -30.68 -6.07 -8.92
N PRO A 251 -31.05 -6.30 -10.19
CA PRO A 251 -32.21 -5.62 -10.76
C PRO A 251 -33.46 -6.02 -9.97
N GLU A 252 -34.30 -5.05 -9.62
CA GLU A 252 -35.65 -5.32 -9.14
C GLU A 252 -36.39 -6.19 -10.16
N ALA A 253 -37.20 -7.13 -9.66
CA ALA A 253 -38.07 -7.94 -10.50
C ALA A 253 -38.91 -7.03 -11.39
N LEU A 254 -38.94 -7.32 -12.69
CA LEU A 254 -39.96 -6.73 -13.57
C LEU A 254 -41.31 -7.14 -13.00
N GLY A 255 -42.09 -6.14 -12.59
CA GLY A 255 -43.41 -6.31 -12.01
C GLY A 255 -44.29 -7.25 -12.85
N GLY A 256 -44.98 -8.13 -12.13
CA GLY A 256 -46.17 -8.84 -12.56
C GLY A 256 -47.20 -8.71 -11.46
#